data_AF-A0A1F8ZKA6-F1
#
_entry.id   AF-A0A1F8ZKA6-F1
#
_cell.length_a   1.000
_cell.length_b   1.000
_cell.length_c   1.000
_cell.angle_alpha   90.00
_cell.angle_beta   90.00
_cell.angle_gamma   90.00
#
_symmetry.space_group_name_H-M   'P 1'
#
loop_
_entity.id
_entity.type
_entity.pdbx_description
1 polymer ?
#
loop_
_entity_poly.entity_id
_entity_poly.type
_entity_poly.pdbx_seq_one_letter_code
_entity_poly.pdbx_strand_id
1 'polypeptide(L)'
;MLVVSPLIVLVMAISIWLFVRLSPVGADAIAVRRFNRASFALCIVGCLAIFGWAYASLAGTPDSAWWPVIGALYCTVAVPLLFVIAALVRSRVCRSEVVIKAVRPRR
;
A
#
# COMPACT_ATOMS: atom_id res chain seq x y z
N MET A 1 17.13 8.25 19.21
CA MET A 1 16.31 7.01 19.19
C MET A 1 15.07 7.27 18.37
N LEU A 2 14.87 6.55 17.27
CA LEU A 2 13.61 6.58 16.52
C LEU A 2 12.54 5.93 17.38
N VAL A 3 11.84 6.73 18.18
CA VAL A 3 10.60 6.29 18.81
C VAL A 3 9.61 6.16 17.67
N VAL A 4 9.49 4.94 17.12
CA VAL A 4 8.37 4.60 16.24
C VAL A 4 7.13 4.83 17.09
N SER A 5 6.46 5.96 16.86
CA SER A 5 5.30 6.34 17.66
C SER A 5 4.29 5.20 17.63
N PRO A 6 3.70 4.81 18.77
CA PRO A 6 2.65 3.79 18.80
C PRO A 6 1.49 4.11 17.83
N LEU A 7 1.30 5.40 17.51
CA LEU A 7 0.37 5.85 16.47
C LEU A 7 0.73 5.33 15.07
N ILE A 8 2.02 5.34 14.69
CA ILE A 8 2.48 4.84 13.39
C ILE A 8 2.25 3.33 13.28
N VAL A 9 2.57 2.61 14.35
CA VAL A 9 2.33 1.15 14.43
C VAL A 9 0.84 0.86 14.31
N LEU A 10 0.00 1.65 15.01
CA LEU A 10 -1.45 1.51 14.95
C LEU A 10 -2.00 1.79 13.54
N VAL A 11 -1.57 2.86 12.88
CA VAL A 11 -2.01 3.20 11.52
C VAL A 11 -1.59 2.12 10.51
N MET A 12 -0.38 1.58 10.64
CA MET A 12 0.08 0.47 9.81
C MET A 12 -0.75 -0.79 10.05
N ALA A 13 -1.02 -1.13 11.33
CA ALA A 13 -1.83 -2.27 11.71
C ALA A 13 -3.27 -2.16 11.19
N ILE A 14 -3.90 -0.98 11.31
CA ILE A 14 -5.25 -0.71 10.79
C ILE A 14 -5.27 -0.84 9.26
N SER A 15 -4.25 -0.34 8.57
CA SER A 15 -4.18 -0.40 7.10
C SER A 15 -4.03 -1.83 6.58
N ILE A 16 -3.19 -2.63 7.24
CA ILE A 16 -3.08 -4.07 6.97
C ILE A 16 -4.40 -4.77 7.28
N TRP A 17 -5.02 -4.45 8.41
CA TRP A 17 -6.30 -5.04 8.81
C TRP A 17 -7.42 -4.72 7.80
N LEU A 18 -7.53 -3.48 7.33
CA LEU A 18 -8.47 -3.07 6.28
C LEU A 18 -8.16 -3.81 4.98
N PHE A 19 -6.89 -3.95 4.62
CA PHE A 19 -6.47 -4.70 3.45
C PHE A 19 -6.79 -6.19 3.53
N VAL A 20 -6.76 -6.81 4.72
CA VAL A 20 -7.20 -8.19 4.87
C VAL A 20 -8.73 -8.28 4.86
N ARG A 21 -9.41 -7.41 5.60
CA ARG A 21 -10.86 -7.48 5.84
C ARG A 21 -11.71 -7.09 4.65
N LEU A 22 -11.26 -6.17 3.81
CA LEU A 22 -11.93 -5.79 2.56
C LEU A 22 -11.61 -6.78 1.42
N SER A 23 -11.18 -8.00 1.73
CA SER A 23 -10.99 -9.04 0.72
C SER A 23 -12.36 -9.51 0.21
N PRO A 24 -12.59 -9.47 -1.12
CA PRO A 24 -13.86 -9.85 -1.72
C PRO A 24 -14.13 -11.35 -1.53
N VAL A 25 -15.26 -11.69 -0.90
CA VAL A 25 -15.71 -13.08 -0.73
C VAL A 25 -16.33 -13.56 -2.05
N GLY A 26 -15.84 -14.69 -2.58
CA GLY A 26 -16.33 -15.29 -3.83
C GLY A 26 -15.69 -14.78 -5.13
N ALA A 27 -14.72 -13.86 -5.04
CA ALA A 27 -13.91 -13.44 -6.19
C ALA A 27 -12.85 -14.49 -6.56
N ASP A 28 -12.37 -14.46 -7.80
CA ASP A 28 -11.33 -15.36 -8.28
C ASP A 28 -10.02 -15.17 -7.49
N ALA A 29 -9.58 -16.24 -6.81
CA ALA A 29 -8.40 -16.23 -5.97
C ALA A 29 -7.12 -15.86 -6.75
N ILE A 30 -7.04 -16.16 -8.05
CA ILE A 30 -5.89 -15.82 -8.89
C ILE A 30 -5.85 -14.31 -9.15
N ALA A 31 -7.01 -13.71 -9.48
CA ALA A 31 -7.13 -12.27 -9.71
C ALA A 31 -6.79 -11.48 -8.43
N VAL A 32 -7.31 -11.91 -7.28
CA VAL A 32 -7.01 -11.29 -5.98
C VAL A 32 -5.51 -11.36 -5.64
N ARG A 33 -4.86 -12.51 -5.87
CA ARG A 33 -3.41 -12.65 -5.64
C ARG A 33 -2.57 -11.76 -6.56
N ARG A 34 -2.94 -11.65 -7.84
CA ARG A 34 -2.27 -10.74 -8.80
C ARG A 34 -2.40 -9.28 -8.35
N PHE A 35 -3.60 -8.86 -7.93
CA PHE A 35 -3.83 -7.50 -7.43
C PHE A 35 -2.99 -7.21 -6.17
N ASN A 36 -2.95 -8.15 -5.23
CA ASN A 36 -2.14 -7.99 -4.02
C ASN A 36 -0.65 -7.86 -4.37
N ARG A 37 -0.12 -8.72 -5.25
CA ARG A 37 1.28 -8.64 -5.71
C ARG A 37 1.59 -7.29 -6.39
N ALA A 38 0.68 -6.81 -7.25
CA ALA A 38 0.83 -5.50 -7.89
C ALA A 38 0.84 -4.35 -6.87
N SER A 39 -0.02 -4.42 -5.85
CA SER A 39 -0.08 -3.43 -4.77
C SER A 39 1.22 -3.40 -3.96
N PHE A 40 1.77 -4.58 -3.62
CA PHE A 40 3.07 -4.69 -2.95
C PHE A 40 4.21 -4.15 -3.82
N ALA A 41 4.22 -4.47 -5.11
CA ALA A 41 5.23 -3.94 -6.04
C ALA A 41 5.16 -2.41 -6.11
N LEU A 42 3.96 -1.83 -6.19
CA LEU A 42 3.76 -0.38 -6.14
C LEU A 42 4.24 0.25 -4.83
N CYS A 43 4.01 -0.40 -3.69
CA CYS A 43 4.59 0.06 -2.41
C CYS A 43 6.11 0.12 -2.46
N ILE A 44 6.77 -0.94 -2.96
CA ILE A 44 8.24 -0.99 -3.04
C ILE A 44 8.76 0.14 -3.94
N VAL A 45 8.17 0.31 -5.12
CA VAL A 45 8.55 1.38 -6.07
C VAL A 45 8.32 2.76 -5.46
N GLY A 46 7.19 2.96 -4.78
CA GLY A 46 6.88 4.21 -4.08
C GLY A 46 7.88 4.53 -2.98
N CYS A 47 8.28 3.54 -2.17
CA CYS A 47 9.32 3.71 -1.17
C CYS A 47 10.66 4.10 -1.80
N LEU A 48 11.09 3.39 -2.85
CA LEU A 48 12.33 3.72 -3.56
C LEU A 48 12.31 5.14 -4.13
N ALA A 49 11.17 5.57 -4.70
CA ALA A 49 11.00 6.93 -5.19
C ALA A 49 11.10 7.97 -4.07
N ILE A 50 10.47 7.71 -2.91
CA ILE A 50 10.55 8.59 -1.73
C ILE A 50 11.99 8.69 -1.23
N PHE A 51 12.70 7.58 -1.10
CA PHE A 51 14.10 7.57 -0.66
C PHE A 51 15.01 8.26 -1.68
N GLY A 52 14.81 8.03 -2.97
CA GLY A 52 15.55 8.71 -4.04
C GLY A 52 15.33 10.21 -4.03
N TRP A 53 14.08 10.65 -3.84
CA TRP A 53 13.73 12.07 -3.68
C TRP A 53 14.35 12.67 -2.41
N ALA A 54 14.26 11.99 -1.28
CA ALA A 54 14.85 12.45 -0.02
C ALA A 54 16.37 12.60 -0.15
N TYR A 55 17.05 11.61 -0.75
CA TYR A 55 18.47 11.68 -1.03
C TYR A 55 18.81 12.87 -1.92
N ALA A 56 18.12 13.03 -3.07
CA ALA A 56 18.37 14.13 -3.99
C ALA A 56 18.11 15.51 -3.36
N SER A 57 17.14 15.61 -2.44
CA SER A 57 16.78 16.86 -1.78
C SER A 57 17.79 17.30 -0.71
N LEU A 58 18.49 16.34 -0.09
CA LEU A 58 19.45 16.59 0.99
C LEU A 58 20.91 16.47 0.53
N ALA A 59 21.15 15.95 -0.67
CA ALA A 59 22.47 15.87 -1.27
C ALA A 59 23.08 17.28 -1.39
N GLY A 60 24.25 17.48 -0.76
CA GLY A 60 24.94 18.77 -0.76
C GLY A 60 24.46 19.77 0.30
N THR A 61 23.51 19.38 1.16
CA THR A 61 23.11 20.17 2.33
C THR A 61 23.88 19.72 3.58
N PRO A 62 24.04 20.57 4.61
CA PRO A 62 24.61 20.18 5.90
C PRO A 62 23.87 19.01 6.57
N ASP A 63 22.59 18.83 6.22
CA ASP A 63 21.72 17.79 6.77
C ASP A 63 21.74 16.50 5.95
N SER A 64 22.74 16.29 5.08
CA SER A 64 22.81 15.13 4.19
C SER A 64 22.79 13.78 4.92
N ALA A 65 23.11 13.70 6.21
CA ALA A 65 23.00 12.45 6.98
C ALA A 65 21.54 12.04 7.26
N TRP A 66 20.57 12.96 7.15
CA TRP A 66 19.18 12.76 7.57
C TRP A 66 18.26 12.18 6.50
N TRP A 67 18.71 12.05 5.24
CA TRP A 67 17.87 11.53 4.15
C TRP A 67 17.26 10.15 4.43
N PRO A 68 17.92 9.18 5.11
CA PRO A 68 17.29 7.90 5.38
C PRO A 68 16.15 8.02 6.39
N VAL A 69 16.31 8.90 7.39
CA VAL A 69 15.31 9.14 8.43
C VAL A 69 14.09 9.83 7.82
N ILE A 70 14.31 10.84 6.99
CA ILE A 70 13.24 11.57 6.30
C ILE A 70 12.51 10.63 5.34
N GLY A 71 13.24 9.86 4.52
CA GLY A 71 12.65 8.86 3.63
C GLY A 71 11.79 7.85 4.39
N ALA A 72 12.28 7.35 5.53
CA ALA A 72 11.51 6.43 6.39
C ALA A 72 10.24 7.08 6.94
N LEU A 73 10.30 8.33 7.41
CA LEU A 73 9.14 9.07 7.91
C LEU A 73 8.07 9.30 6.82
N TYR A 74 8.47 9.61 5.59
CA TYR A 74 7.50 9.71 4.50
C TYR A 74 6.89 8.34 4.14
N CYS A 75 7.69 7.26 4.19
CA CYS A 75 7.20 5.90 3.95
C CYS A 75 6.16 5.46 5.00
N THR A 76 6.28 5.89 6.26
CA THR A 76 5.30 5.54 7.29
C THR A 76 3.92 6.15 7.06
N VAL A 77 3.82 7.19 6.23
CA VAL A 77 2.54 7.79 5.82
C VAL A 77 2.07 7.23 4.47
N ALA A 78 2.99 7.15 3.51
CA ALA A 78 2.68 6.72 2.14
C ALA A 78 2.22 5.25 2.08
N VAL A 79 2.89 4.34 2.80
CA VAL A 79 2.59 2.90 2.74
C VAL A 79 1.19 2.57 3.28
N PRO A 80 0.78 3.05 4.48
CA PRO A 80 -0.59 2.86 4.96
C PRO A 80 -1.64 3.38 3.99
N LEU A 81 -1.42 4.59 3.44
CA LEU A 81 -2.36 5.23 2.52
C LEU A 81 -2.54 4.39 1.25
N LEU A 82 -1.43 3.86 0.71
CA LEU A 82 -1.46 2.99 -0.46
C LEU A 82 -2.21 1.68 -0.16
N PHE A 83 -1.99 1.07 1.01
CA PHE A 83 -2.76 -0.11 1.42
C PHE A 83 -4.26 0.16 1.54
N VAL A 84 -4.66 1.31 2.09
CA VAL A 84 -6.08 1.70 2.18
C VAL A 84 -6.68 1.88 0.78
N ILE A 85 -5.99 2.60 -0.10
CA ILE A 85 -6.43 2.79 -1.50
C ILE A 85 -6.53 1.44 -2.21
N ALA A 86 -5.50 0.59 -2.09
CA ALA A 86 -5.49 -0.73 -2.70
C ALA A 86 -6.65 -1.61 -2.19
N ALA A 87 -6.92 -1.59 -0.88
CA ALA A 87 -8.03 -2.32 -0.28
C ALA A 87 -9.39 -1.86 -0.86
N LEU A 88 -9.60 -0.55 -0.96
CA LEU A 88 -10.81 0.04 -1.53
C LEU A 88 -10.96 -0.31 -3.01
N VAL A 89 -9.91 -0.11 -3.82
CA VAL A 89 -9.94 -0.42 -5.26
C VAL A 89 -10.22 -1.91 -5.49
N ARG A 90 -9.53 -2.80 -4.78
CA ARG A 90 -9.76 -4.24 -4.87
C ARG A 90 -11.20 -4.62 -4.50
N SER A 91 -11.75 -4.02 -3.45
CA SER A 91 -13.12 -4.28 -3.02
C SER A 91 -14.15 -3.89 -4.09
N ARG A 92 -13.87 -2.86 -4.90
CA ARG A 92 -14.75 -2.40 -5.97
C ARG A 92 -14.58 -3.24 -7.24
N VAL A 93 -13.35 -3.42 -7.70
CA VAL A 93 -13.04 -4.14 -8.95
C VAL A 93 -13.50 -5.60 -8.87
N CYS A 94 -13.12 -6.31 -7.81
CA CYS A 94 -13.47 -7.73 -7.68
C CYS A 94 -14.95 -7.95 -7.36
N ARG A 95 -15.64 -7.01 -6.69
CA ARG A 95 -17.10 -7.09 -6.48
C ARG A 95 -17.84 -6.98 -7.81
N SER A 96 -17.40 -6.10 -8.72
CA SER A 96 -17.98 -6.00 -10.06
C SER A 96 -17.81 -7.29 -10.87
N GLU A 97 -16.66 -7.97 -10.76
CA GLU A 97 -16.47 -9.27 -11.45
C GLU A 97 -17.42 -10.36 -10.95
N VAL A 98 -17.72 -10.40 -9.64
CA VAL A 98 -18.68 -11.35 -9.06
C VAL A 98 -20.09 -11.09 -9.61
N VAL A 99 -20.52 -9.82 -9.67
CA VAL A 99 -21.83 -9.46 -10.23
C VAL A 99 -21.94 -9.83 -11.71
N ILE A 100 -20.90 -9.56 -12.51
CA ILE A 100 -20.90 -9.88 -13.95
C ILE A 100 -20.98 -11.40 -14.17
N LYS A 101 -20.22 -12.19 -13.40
CA LYS A 101 -20.28 -13.66 -13.49
C LYS A 101 -21.63 -14.23 -13.04
N ALA A 102 -22.29 -13.61 -12.05
CA ALA A 102 -23.61 -14.02 -11.60
C ALA A 102 -24.72 -13.72 -12.63
N VAL A 103 -24.63 -12.58 -13.33
CA VAL A 103 -25.61 -12.17 -14.34
C VAL A 103 -25.42 -12.91 -15.67
N ARG A 104 -24.21 -13.34 -15.99
CA ARG A 104 -23.90 -14.10 -17.20
C ARG A 104 -23.53 -15.55 -16.82
N PRO A 105 -24.50 -16.40 -16.44
CA PRO A 105 -24.22 -17.82 -16.21
C PRO A 105 -23.65 -18.37 -17.52
N ARG A 106 -22.47 -19.01 -17.42
CA ARG A 106 -21.83 -19.67 -18.56
C ARG A 106 -22.86 -20.62 -19.17
N ARG A 107 -23.25 -20.36 -20.42
CA ARG A 107 -23.84 -21.37 -21.28
C ARG A 107 -22.79 -22.43 -21.60
#